data_AF-A0A6P0NGC3-F1
#
_entry.id   AF-A0A6P0NGC3-F1
#
_cell.length_a   1.000
_cell.length_b   1.000
_cell.length_c   1.000
_cell.angle_alpha   90.00
_cell.angle_beta   90.00
_cell.angle_gamma   90.00
#
_symmetry.space_group_name_H-M   'P 1'
#
loop_
_entity.id
_entity.type
_entity.pdbx_description
1 polymer ?
#
loop_
_entity_poly.entity_id
_entity_poly.type
_entity_poly.pdbx_seq_one_letter_code
_entity_poly.pdbx_strand_id
1 'polypeptide(L)'
;MGDSKELFDYWHDQVKLNNLDLISNPSHVPTQTLRHDCTNYDVLRHRQDVKQLEESDRSRVIAVIKYECTAQVLQRRAGILKDRVTEIQQVHAETEKQYSTLMRLIKALQNQLFGREKEIKKLQSRISTLEIENESLRIEVEKAKAHSEVLQELEVLQKKYKKIETRKKELAKNNQSLGGRVAHTKRFRRERDEARELVKELRSQLDAAHQENQLLQKENEALRGKLDAA
;
A
#
# COMPACT_ATOMS: atom_id res chain seq x y z
N MET A 1 -22.58 -91.87 46.08
CA MET A 1 -22.19 -90.45 46.22
C MET A 1 -21.40 -90.09 44.99
N GLY A 2 -22.03 -89.44 44.01
CA GLY A 2 -21.37 -89.05 42.76
C GLY A 2 -20.40 -87.88 42.97
N ASP A 3 -19.35 -87.82 42.17
CA ASP A 3 -18.38 -86.73 42.14
C ASP A 3 -19.12 -85.40 41.90
N SER A 4 -18.87 -84.41 42.76
CA SER A 4 -19.47 -83.08 42.61
C SER A 4 -19.14 -82.47 41.26
N LYS A 5 -17.95 -82.74 40.72
CA LYS A 5 -17.51 -82.20 39.44
C LYS A 5 -18.34 -82.72 38.28
N GLU A 6 -18.58 -84.03 38.22
CA GLU A 6 -19.41 -84.65 37.18
C GLU A 6 -20.84 -84.08 37.18
N LEU A 7 -21.38 -83.77 38.36
CA LEU A 7 -22.69 -83.12 38.49
C LEU A 7 -22.69 -81.69 37.92
N PHE A 8 -21.64 -80.91 38.17
CA PHE A 8 -21.49 -79.57 37.61
C PHE A 8 -21.33 -79.63 36.08
N ASP A 9 -20.43 -80.49 35.59
CA ASP A 9 -20.15 -80.66 34.16
C ASP A 9 -21.42 -81.13 33.41
N TYR A 10 -22.17 -82.08 33.98
CA TYR A 10 -23.44 -82.52 33.41
C TYR A 10 -24.42 -81.36 33.24
N TRP A 11 -24.68 -80.57 34.29
CA TRP A 11 -25.64 -79.47 34.21
C TRP A 11 -25.14 -78.29 33.38
N HIS A 12 -23.83 -78.05 33.36
CA HIS A 12 -23.19 -77.06 32.50
C HIS A 12 -23.56 -77.28 31.03
N ASP A 13 -23.46 -78.53 30.56
CA ASP A 13 -23.79 -78.91 29.18
C ASP A 13 -25.31 -78.84 28.87
N GLN A 14 -26.15 -78.90 29.90
CA GLN A 14 -27.62 -78.80 29.73
C GLN A 14 -28.12 -77.35 29.65
N VAL A 15 -27.32 -76.35 30.07
CA VAL A 15 -27.72 -74.95 30.00
C VAL A 15 -27.72 -74.48 28.55
N LYS A 16 -28.82 -73.85 28.15
CA LYS A 16 -28.97 -73.20 26.84
C LYS A 16 -29.22 -71.72 27.05
N LEU A 17 -28.38 -70.90 26.42
CA LEU A 17 -28.55 -69.45 26.40
C LEU A 17 -29.62 -69.06 25.39
N ASN A 18 -30.56 -68.25 25.83
CA ASN A 18 -31.65 -67.69 25.04
C ASN A 18 -31.60 -66.16 25.11
N ASN A 19 -32.43 -65.48 24.31
CA ASN A 19 -32.63 -64.02 24.38
C ASN A 19 -31.31 -63.22 24.36
N LEU A 20 -30.53 -63.41 23.29
CA LEU A 20 -29.22 -62.77 23.10
C LEU A 20 -29.31 -61.23 23.13
N ASP A 21 -30.45 -60.67 22.72
CA ASP A 21 -30.69 -59.22 22.76
C ASP A 21 -30.64 -58.69 24.19
N LEU A 22 -31.34 -59.34 25.13
CA LEU A 22 -31.31 -58.96 26.54
C LEU A 22 -29.93 -59.19 27.18
N ILE A 23 -29.24 -60.27 26.79
CA ILE A 23 -27.85 -60.53 27.22
C ILE A 23 -26.93 -59.40 26.76
N SER A 24 -27.07 -58.94 25.51
CA SER A 24 -26.24 -57.89 24.90
C SER A 24 -26.60 -56.47 25.34
N ASN A 25 -27.71 -56.29 26.04
CA ASN A 25 -28.20 -54.97 26.44
C ASN A 25 -27.16 -54.25 27.34
N PRO A 26 -26.72 -53.02 26.99
CA PRO A 26 -25.72 -52.29 27.77
C PRO A 26 -26.23 -51.81 29.14
N SER A 27 -27.54 -51.63 29.29
CA SER A 27 -28.16 -51.18 30.53
C SER A 27 -28.16 -52.27 31.58
N HIS A 28 -28.21 -51.91 32.86
CA HIS A 28 -28.29 -52.88 33.94
C HIS A 28 -29.51 -53.80 33.78
N VAL A 29 -29.29 -55.11 33.82
CA VAL A 29 -30.34 -56.13 33.83
C VAL A 29 -30.18 -56.95 35.11
N PRO A 30 -31.24 -57.12 35.93
CA PRO A 30 -31.17 -57.92 37.13
C PRO A 30 -30.76 -59.37 36.84
N THR A 31 -29.92 -59.95 37.71
CA THR A 31 -29.42 -61.33 37.56
C THR A 31 -30.55 -62.37 37.53
N GLN A 32 -31.66 -62.11 38.23
CA GLN A 32 -32.83 -62.97 38.18
C GLN A 32 -33.43 -63.00 36.77
N THR A 33 -33.67 -61.84 36.18
CA THR A 33 -34.18 -61.71 34.80
C THR A 33 -33.25 -62.43 33.83
N LEU A 34 -31.94 -62.22 33.95
CA LEU A 34 -30.95 -62.91 33.11
C LEU A 34 -31.01 -64.43 33.25
N ARG A 35 -31.15 -64.96 34.47
CA ARG A 35 -31.24 -66.40 34.68
C ARG A 35 -32.53 -66.98 34.09
N HIS A 36 -33.67 -66.36 34.35
CA HIS A 36 -34.98 -66.91 33.96
C HIS A 36 -35.28 -66.70 32.47
N ASP A 37 -35.01 -65.51 31.95
CA ASP A 37 -35.45 -65.11 30.60
C ASP A 37 -34.38 -65.35 29.54
N CYS A 38 -33.10 -65.47 29.95
CA CYS A 38 -31.98 -65.72 29.04
C CYS A 38 -31.37 -67.12 29.16
N THR A 39 -31.98 -68.03 29.95
CA THR A 39 -31.63 -69.45 29.91
C THR A 39 -32.85 -70.35 29.91
N ASN A 40 -32.63 -71.66 29.80
CA ASN A 40 -33.63 -72.69 30.06
C ASN A 40 -33.78 -73.05 31.57
N TYR A 41 -33.39 -72.19 32.51
CA TYR A 41 -33.46 -72.43 33.97
C TYR A 41 -34.81 -72.99 34.43
N ASP A 42 -35.91 -72.37 33.99
CA ASP A 42 -37.26 -72.80 34.39
C ASP A 42 -37.64 -74.15 33.77
N VAL A 43 -37.05 -74.53 32.64
CA VAL A 43 -37.24 -75.88 32.07
C VAL A 43 -36.44 -76.91 32.85
N LEU A 44 -35.15 -76.61 33.13
CA LEU A 44 -34.25 -77.54 33.82
C LEU A 44 -34.71 -77.86 35.25
N ARG A 45 -35.18 -76.87 36.00
CA ARG A 45 -35.65 -77.08 37.39
C ARG A 45 -36.92 -77.92 37.49
N HIS A 46 -37.73 -77.98 36.43
CA HIS A 46 -38.99 -78.73 36.40
C HIS A 46 -38.88 -80.06 35.63
N ARG A 47 -37.68 -80.42 35.17
CA ARG A 47 -37.41 -81.66 34.45
C ARG A 47 -37.73 -82.86 35.34
N GLN A 48 -38.25 -83.92 34.74
CA GLN A 48 -38.82 -85.05 35.47
C GLN A 48 -37.77 -85.80 36.31
N ASP A 49 -36.54 -85.90 35.81
CA ASP A 49 -35.39 -86.46 36.53
C ASP A 49 -35.02 -85.66 37.77
N VAL A 50 -35.17 -84.32 37.76
CA VAL A 50 -34.97 -83.47 38.94
C VAL A 50 -36.11 -83.60 39.95
N LYS A 51 -37.36 -83.72 39.47
CA LYS A 51 -38.55 -83.84 40.33
C LYS A 51 -38.62 -85.15 41.10
N GLN A 52 -38.07 -86.23 40.54
CA GLN A 52 -38.07 -87.57 41.13
C GLN A 52 -36.98 -87.76 42.20
N LEU A 53 -36.09 -86.78 42.40
CA LEU A 53 -35.07 -86.83 43.44
C LEU A 53 -35.65 -86.59 44.84
N GLU A 54 -35.00 -87.20 45.83
CA GLU A 54 -35.20 -86.90 47.26
C GLU A 54 -34.93 -85.41 47.55
N GLU A 55 -35.58 -84.85 48.58
CA GLU A 55 -35.57 -83.41 48.86
C GLU A 55 -34.15 -82.81 48.98
N SER A 56 -33.25 -83.53 49.65
CA SER A 56 -31.86 -83.11 49.86
C SER A 56 -31.07 -83.04 48.55
N ASP A 57 -31.21 -84.06 47.70
CA ASP A 57 -30.52 -84.15 46.41
C ASP A 57 -31.13 -83.19 45.40
N ARG A 58 -32.47 -83.03 45.41
CA ARG A 58 -33.18 -82.06 44.59
C ARG A 58 -32.75 -80.64 44.90
N SER A 59 -32.64 -80.28 46.17
CA SER A 59 -32.17 -78.96 46.59
C SER A 59 -30.73 -78.68 46.10
N ARG A 60 -29.85 -79.68 46.19
CA ARG A 60 -28.48 -79.60 45.68
C ARG A 60 -28.44 -79.43 44.17
N VAL A 61 -29.20 -80.22 43.42
CA VAL A 61 -29.28 -80.14 41.96
C VAL A 61 -29.84 -78.80 41.49
N ILE A 62 -30.90 -78.28 42.12
CA ILE A 62 -31.46 -76.97 41.81
C ILE A 62 -30.44 -75.85 42.08
N ALA A 63 -29.64 -75.96 43.14
CA ALA A 63 -28.57 -75.00 43.41
C ALA A 63 -27.50 -75.01 42.31
N VAL A 64 -27.10 -76.19 41.82
CA VAL A 64 -26.16 -76.33 40.70
C VAL A 64 -26.76 -75.74 39.42
N ILE A 65 -27.99 -76.10 39.06
CA ILE A 65 -28.69 -75.55 37.88
C ILE A 65 -28.78 -74.03 37.95
N LYS A 66 -29.13 -73.48 39.13
CA LYS A 66 -29.20 -72.03 39.37
C LYS A 66 -27.84 -71.37 39.16
N TYR A 67 -26.77 -71.99 39.66
CA TYR A 67 -25.42 -71.49 39.52
C TYR A 67 -24.99 -71.48 38.05
N GLU A 68 -25.08 -72.61 37.35
CA GLU A 68 -24.66 -72.73 35.94
C GLU A 68 -25.43 -71.78 35.02
N CYS A 69 -26.75 -71.71 35.14
CA CYS A 69 -27.57 -70.79 34.35
C CYS A 69 -27.17 -69.32 34.62
N THR A 70 -26.85 -68.98 35.87
CA THR A 70 -26.43 -67.62 36.21
C THR A 70 -25.01 -67.32 35.70
N ALA A 71 -24.08 -68.24 35.91
CA ALA A 71 -22.67 -68.09 35.55
C ALA A 71 -22.51 -67.95 34.04
N GLN A 72 -23.12 -68.83 33.24
CA GLN A 72 -22.97 -68.81 31.79
C GLN A 72 -23.53 -67.53 31.16
N VAL A 73 -24.72 -67.06 31.58
CA VAL A 73 -25.29 -65.81 31.05
C VAL A 73 -24.42 -64.61 31.44
N LEU A 74 -23.96 -64.56 32.69
CA LEU A 74 -23.11 -63.45 33.15
C LEU A 74 -21.75 -63.47 32.44
N GLN A 75 -21.15 -64.63 32.23
CA GLN A 75 -19.90 -64.78 31.47
C GLN A 75 -20.08 -64.32 30.03
N ARG A 76 -21.16 -64.76 29.36
CA ARG A 76 -21.46 -64.34 27.98
C ARG A 76 -21.67 -62.83 27.89
N ARG A 77 -22.45 -62.27 28.80
CA ARG A 77 -22.71 -60.83 28.89
C ARG A 77 -21.43 -60.04 29.15
N ALA A 78 -20.59 -60.49 30.08
CA ALA A 78 -19.32 -59.86 30.38
C ALA A 78 -18.38 -59.86 29.17
N GLY A 79 -18.36 -60.93 28.37
CA GLY A 79 -17.63 -60.98 27.09
C GLY A 79 -18.11 -59.89 26.13
N ILE A 80 -19.41 -59.84 25.85
CA ILE A 80 -20.00 -58.85 24.93
C ILE A 80 -19.71 -57.42 25.38
N LEU A 81 -19.85 -57.13 26.68
CA LEU A 81 -19.59 -55.79 27.21
C LEU A 81 -18.11 -55.43 27.13
N LYS A 82 -17.19 -56.39 27.33
CA LYS A 82 -15.74 -56.16 27.14
C LYS A 82 -15.43 -55.83 25.68
N ASP A 83 -15.95 -56.61 24.73
CA ASP A 83 -15.73 -56.38 23.30
C ASP A 83 -16.22 -54.98 22.91
N ARG A 84 -17.40 -54.59 23.38
CA ARG A 84 -17.94 -53.23 23.15
C ARG A 84 -17.08 -52.13 23.77
N VAL A 85 -16.55 -52.34 24.97
CA VAL A 85 -15.62 -51.38 25.59
C VAL A 85 -14.36 -51.23 24.73
N THR A 86 -13.81 -52.34 24.21
CA THR A 86 -12.62 -52.27 23.35
C THR A 86 -12.91 -51.55 22.03
N GLU A 87 -14.06 -51.77 21.42
CA GLU A 87 -14.50 -51.07 20.20
C GLU A 87 -14.63 -49.56 20.45
N ILE A 88 -15.30 -49.16 21.54
CA ILE A 88 -15.45 -47.75 21.91
C ILE A 88 -14.09 -47.10 22.16
N GLN A 89 -13.16 -47.80 22.84
CA GLN A 89 -11.80 -47.30 23.07
C GLN A 89 -11.02 -47.10 21.78
N GLN A 90 -11.16 -48.01 20.81
CA GLN A 90 -10.54 -47.89 19.49
C GLN A 90 -11.08 -46.68 18.73
N VAL A 91 -12.42 -46.54 18.65
CA VAL A 91 -13.07 -45.39 18.01
C VAL A 91 -12.67 -44.07 18.68
N HIS A 92 -12.59 -44.04 20.01
CA HIS A 92 -12.13 -42.86 20.74
C HIS A 92 -10.68 -42.49 20.38
N ALA A 93 -9.77 -43.47 20.37
CA ALA A 93 -8.37 -43.24 20.02
C ALA A 93 -8.20 -42.76 18.57
N GLU A 94 -9.00 -43.27 17.63
CA GLU A 94 -9.03 -42.80 16.25
C GLU A 94 -9.54 -41.35 16.15
N THR A 95 -10.61 -41.04 16.88
CA THR A 95 -11.19 -39.69 16.93
C THR A 95 -10.19 -38.68 17.50
N GLU A 96 -9.45 -39.02 18.56
CA GLU A 96 -8.39 -38.17 19.11
C GLU A 96 -7.24 -37.93 18.12
N LYS A 97 -6.84 -38.96 17.37
CA LYS A 97 -5.83 -38.82 16.30
C LYS A 97 -6.32 -37.89 15.19
N GLN A 98 -7.58 -37.98 14.80
CA GLN A 98 -8.17 -37.06 13.81
C GLN A 98 -8.23 -35.64 14.36
N TYR A 99 -8.69 -35.45 15.60
CA TYR A 99 -8.77 -34.14 16.26
C TYR A 99 -7.39 -33.46 16.34
N SER A 100 -6.35 -34.18 16.78
CA SER A 100 -4.99 -33.65 16.85
C SER A 100 -4.43 -33.27 15.47
N THR A 101 -4.79 -34.02 14.43
CA THR A 101 -4.39 -33.72 13.04
C THR A 101 -5.09 -32.47 12.53
N LEU A 102 -6.40 -32.34 12.76
CA LEU A 102 -7.16 -31.14 12.41
C LEU A 102 -6.64 -29.90 13.15
N MET A 103 -6.32 -30.02 14.45
CA MET A 103 -5.74 -28.90 15.21
C MET A 103 -4.38 -28.45 14.67
N ARG A 104 -3.53 -29.38 14.21
CA ARG A 104 -2.27 -29.02 13.55
C ARG A 104 -2.51 -28.28 12.23
N LEU A 105 -3.48 -28.73 11.43
CA LEU A 105 -3.86 -28.07 10.17
C LEU A 105 -4.41 -26.66 10.41
N ILE A 106 -5.30 -26.49 11.40
CA ILE A 106 -5.84 -25.17 11.78
C ILE A 106 -4.70 -24.22 12.14
N LYS A 107 -3.75 -24.66 12.97
CA LYS A 107 -2.61 -23.82 13.36
C LYS A 107 -1.71 -23.45 12.17
N ALA A 108 -1.48 -24.38 11.25
CA ALA A 108 -0.72 -24.11 10.03
C ALA A 108 -1.43 -23.07 9.14
N LEU A 109 -2.74 -23.20 8.95
CA LEU A 109 -3.54 -22.24 8.18
C LEU A 109 -3.56 -20.86 8.83
N GLN A 110 -3.72 -20.79 10.16
CA GLN A 110 -3.64 -19.52 10.91
C GLN A 110 -2.28 -18.84 10.70
N ASN A 111 -1.19 -19.58 10.85
CA ASN A 111 0.15 -19.03 10.64
C ASN A 111 0.35 -18.50 9.20
N GLN A 112 -0.18 -19.21 8.20
CA GLN A 112 -0.13 -18.74 6.81
C GLN A 112 -0.96 -17.48 6.59
N LEU A 113 -2.18 -17.42 7.13
CA LEU A 113 -3.06 -16.26 7.01
C LEU A 113 -2.45 -15.02 7.67
N PHE A 114 -1.99 -15.14 8.92
CA PHE A 114 -1.36 -14.02 9.63
C PHE A 114 0.00 -13.64 9.03
N GLY A 115 0.74 -14.60 8.48
CA GLY A 115 1.97 -14.34 7.73
C GLY A 115 1.71 -13.46 6.51
N ARG A 116 0.71 -13.84 5.69
CA ARG A 116 0.30 -13.06 4.52
C ARG A 116 -0.25 -11.68 4.90
N GLU A 117 -1.00 -11.56 5.99
CA GLU A 117 -1.50 -10.26 6.45
C GLU A 117 -0.36 -9.30 6.80
N LYS A 118 0.70 -9.79 7.45
CA LYS A 118 1.91 -9.01 7.73
C LYS A 118 2.64 -8.59 6.46
N GLU A 119 2.75 -9.48 5.48
CA GLU A 119 3.34 -9.18 4.18
C GLU A 119 2.55 -8.12 3.43
N ILE A 120 1.21 -8.22 3.42
CA ILE A 120 0.33 -7.22 2.81
C ILE A 120 0.55 -5.84 3.46
N LYS A 121 0.56 -5.76 4.80
CA LYS A 121 0.81 -4.50 5.51
C LYS A 121 2.18 -3.90 5.16
N LYS A 122 3.22 -4.73 5.07
CA LYS A 122 4.58 -4.29 4.66
C LYS A 122 4.61 -3.79 3.22
N LEU A 123 3.92 -4.46 2.31
CA LEU A 123 3.83 -4.03 0.91
C LEU A 123 3.04 -2.73 0.78
N GLN A 124 1.91 -2.59 1.49
CA GLN A 124 1.13 -1.35 1.54
C GLN A 124 1.95 -0.16 2.05
N SER A 125 2.71 -0.35 3.14
CA SER A 125 3.60 0.72 3.63
C SER A 125 4.67 1.09 2.59
N ARG A 126 5.23 0.09 1.89
CA ARG A 126 6.25 0.34 0.86
C ARG A 126 5.66 1.10 -0.34
N ILE A 127 4.45 0.75 -0.78
CA ILE A 127 3.73 1.47 -1.84
C ILE A 127 3.52 2.92 -1.44
N SER A 128 3.00 3.19 -0.23
CA SER A 128 2.79 4.56 0.25
C SER A 128 4.08 5.38 0.29
N THR A 129 5.20 4.80 0.73
CA THR A 129 6.51 5.50 0.69
C THR A 129 6.92 5.81 -0.75
N LEU A 130 6.79 4.85 -1.67
CA LEU A 130 7.14 5.05 -3.07
C LEU A 130 6.24 6.09 -3.76
N GLU A 131 4.96 6.16 -3.41
CA GLU A 131 4.04 7.19 -3.92
C GLU A 131 4.47 8.59 -3.49
N ILE A 132 4.88 8.76 -2.22
CA ILE A 132 5.41 10.03 -1.69
C ILE A 132 6.72 10.40 -2.40
N GLU A 133 7.65 9.45 -2.57
CA GLU A 133 8.90 9.67 -3.29
C GLU A 133 8.66 10.09 -4.74
N ASN A 134 7.72 9.43 -5.43
CA ASN A 134 7.37 9.73 -6.81
C ASN A 134 6.76 11.13 -6.95
N GLU A 135 5.87 11.52 -6.04
CA GLU A 135 5.30 12.87 -6.03
C GLU A 135 6.36 13.95 -5.76
N SER A 136 7.28 13.70 -4.83
CA SER A 136 8.43 14.59 -4.59
C SER A 136 9.27 14.78 -5.86
N LEU A 137 9.58 13.69 -6.56
CA LEU A 137 10.34 13.74 -7.81
C LEU A 137 9.59 14.50 -8.92
N ARG A 138 8.27 14.34 -9.01
CA ARG A 138 7.45 15.12 -9.96
C ARG A 138 7.53 16.62 -9.69
N ILE A 139 7.42 17.02 -8.42
CA ILE A 139 7.56 18.41 -8.00
C ILE A 139 8.97 18.94 -8.33
N GLU A 140 10.01 18.15 -8.10
CA GLU A 140 11.39 18.53 -8.46
C GLU A 140 11.56 18.73 -9.97
N VAL A 141 10.99 17.86 -10.79
CA VAL A 141 11.01 17.99 -12.25
C VAL A 141 10.28 19.25 -12.71
N GLU A 142 9.12 19.57 -12.13
CA GLU A 142 8.39 20.80 -12.44
C GLU A 142 9.18 22.06 -12.06
N LYS A 143 9.80 22.06 -10.87
CA LYS A 143 10.70 23.16 -10.45
C LYS A 143 11.89 23.32 -11.38
N ALA A 144 12.51 22.22 -11.82
CA ALA A 144 13.62 22.26 -12.77
C ALA A 144 13.20 22.82 -14.14
N LYS A 145 12.01 22.45 -14.63
CA LYS A 145 11.44 23.02 -15.87
C LYS A 145 11.21 24.52 -15.75
N ALA A 146 10.53 24.97 -14.69
CA ALA A 146 10.29 26.39 -14.44
C ALA A 146 11.60 27.18 -14.32
N HIS A 147 12.60 26.62 -13.64
CA HIS A 147 13.93 27.25 -13.56
C HIS A 147 14.59 27.37 -14.95
N SER A 148 14.46 26.36 -15.81
CA SER A 148 15.00 26.43 -17.18
C SER A 148 14.32 27.51 -18.03
N GLU A 149 13.01 27.69 -17.87
CA GLU A 149 12.24 28.74 -18.57
C GLU A 149 12.72 30.14 -18.13
N VAL A 150 12.87 30.35 -16.82
CA VAL A 150 13.40 31.60 -16.27
C VAL A 150 14.81 31.90 -16.79
N LEU A 151 15.68 30.88 -16.90
CA LEU A 151 17.01 31.06 -17.47
C LEU A 151 16.96 31.49 -18.95
N GLN A 152 16.07 30.91 -19.75
CA GLN A 152 15.88 31.31 -21.15
C GLN A 152 15.39 32.76 -21.25
N GLU A 153 14.41 33.15 -20.42
CA GLU A 153 13.91 34.53 -20.37
C GLU A 153 15.00 35.53 -19.97
N LEU A 154 15.81 35.17 -18.97
CA LEU A 154 16.97 35.97 -18.55
C LEU A 154 17.98 36.15 -19.69
N GLU A 155 18.26 35.10 -20.46
CA GLU A 155 19.18 35.19 -21.59
C GLU A 155 18.63 36.13 -22.69
N VAL A 156 17.33 36.05 -22.97
CA VAL A 156 16.64 36.95 -23.91
C VAL A 156 16.69 38.40 -23.42
N LEU A 157 16.40 38.63 -22.13
CA LEU A 157 16.46 39.97 -21.53
C LEU A 157 17.88 40.52 -21.55
N GLN A 158 18.90 39.70 -21.26
CA GLN A 158 20.30 40.10 -21.31
C GLN A 158 20.72 40.53 -22.73
N LYS A 159 20.28 39.79 -23.76
CA LYS A 159 20.49 40.17 -25.17
C LYS A 159 19.80 41.50 -25.50
N LYS A 160 18.55 41.70 -25.07
CA LYS A 160 17.83 42.97 -25.24
C LYS A 160 18.54 44.14 -24.54
N TYR A 161 19.00 43.93 -23.31
CA TYR A 161 19.74 44.93 -22.55
C TYR A 161 21.02 45.37 -23.26
N LYS A 162 21.83 44.41 -23.75
CA LYS A 162 23.05 44.72 -24.52
C LYS A 162 22.75 45.55 -25.77
N LYS A 163 21.65 45.26 -26.50
CA LYS A 163 21.21 46.06 -27.66
C LYS A 163 20.83 47.48 -27.28
N ILE A 164 20.16 47.67 -26.14
CA ILE A 164 19.83 49.01 -25.63
C ILE A 164 21.10 49.77 -25.26
N GLU A 165 22.05 49.09 -24.63
CA GLU A 165 23.33 49.69 -24.24
C GLU A 165 24.15 50.15 -25.46
N THR A 166 24.24 49.33 -26.50
CA THR A 166 24.89 49.71 -27.76
C THR A 166 24.16 50.88 -28.42
N ARG A 167 22.83 50.84 -28.47
CA ARG A 167 22.03 51.94 -29.02
C ARG A 167 22.21 53.25 -28.25
N LYS A 168 22.32 53.20 -26.92
CA LYS A 168 22.61 54.37 -26.07
C LYS A 168 23.98 54.97 -26.41
N LYS A 169 25.01 54.13 -26.63
CA LYS A 169 26.35 54.58 -27.05
C LYS A 169 26.32 55.25 -28.44
N GLU A 170 25.57 54.69 -29.39
CA GLU A 170 25.37 55.31 -30.72
C GLU A 170 24.68 56.66 -30.64
N LEU A 171 23.57 56.76 -29.89
CA LEU A 171 22.84 58.02 -29.70
C LEU A 171 23.71 59.09 -29.04
N ALA A 172 24.55 58.72 -28.06
CA ALA A 172 25.50 59.63 -27.45
C ALA A 172 26.49 60.20 -28.48
N LYS A 173 27.07 59.36 -29.35
CA LYS A 173 27.96 59.79 -30.45
C LYS A 173 27.24 60.70 -31.45
N ASN A 174 26.02 60.34 -31.85
CA ASN A 174 25.23 61.16 -32.77
C ASN A 174 24.89 62.53 -32.16
N ASN A 175 24.50 62.58 -30.89
CA ASN A 175 24.25 63.85 -30.18
C ASN A 175 25.52 64.71 -30.10
N GLN A 176 26.68 64.11 -29.84
CA GLN A 176 27.95 64.84 -29.83
C GLN A 176 28.28 65.43 -31.22
N SER A 177 28.10 64.63 -32.28
CA SER A 177 28.28 65.10 -33.67
C SER A 177 27.32 66.23 -34.03
N LEU A 178 26.03 66.10 -33.68
CA LEU A 178 25.03 67.14 -33.90
C LEU A 178 25.37 68.41 -33.12
N GLY A 179 25.78 68.29 -31.87
CA GLY A 179 26.25 69.42 -31.05
C GLY A 179 27.42 70.15 -31.72
N GLY A 180 28.39 69.41 -32.26
CA GLY A 180 29.49 69.97 -33.05
C GLY A 180 28.99 70.72 -34.30
N ARG A 181 28.08 70.12 -35.08
CA ARG A 181 27.47 70.78 -36.26
C ARG A 181 26.75 72.07 -35.88
N VAL A 182 25.94 72.04 -34.82
CA VAL A 182 25.22 73.22 -34.31
C VAL A 182 26.21 74.32 -33.88
N ALA A 183 27.33 73.96 -33.23
CA ALA A 183 28.36 74.90 -32.87
C ALA A 183 29.03 75.54 -34.11
N HIS A 184 29.36 74.74 -35.14
CA HIS A 184 29.87 75.26 -36.40
C HIS A 184 28.88 76.19 -37.09
N THR A 185 27.60 75.82 -37.18
CA THR A 185 26.58 76.68 -37.79
C THR A 185 26.42 78.00 -37.02
N LYS A 186 26.47 77.98 -35.69
CA LYS A 186 26.47 79.21 -34.87
C LYS A 186 27.72 80.05 -35.13
N ARG A 187 28.89 79.42 -35.25
CA ARG A 187 30.15 80.10 -35.56
C ARG A 187 30.12 80.76 -36.94
N PHE A 188 29.76 80.03 -37.99
CA PHE A 188 29.61 80.59 -39.34
C PHE A 188 28.58 81.71 -39.40
N ARG A 189 27.49 81.61 -38.62
CA ARG A 189 26.52 82.69 -38.48
C ARG A 189 27.15 83.94 -37.89
N ARG A 190 27.95 83.80 -36.81
CA ARG A 190 28.69 84.93 -36.21
C ARG A 190 29.70 85.53 -37.19
N GLU A 191 30.53 84.70 -37.82
CA GLU A 191 31.52 85.16 -38.82
C GLU A 191 30.84 85.90 -39.98
N ARG A 192 29.68 85.41 -40.45
CA ARG A 192 28.87 86.10 -41.46
C ARG A 192 28.31 87.42 -40.96
N ASP A 193 27.80 87.47 -39.74
CA ASP A 193 27.22 88.69 -39.16
C ASP A 193 28.32 89.75 -38.92
N GLU A 194 29.50 89.34 -38.47
CA GLU A 194 30.70 90.18 -38.38
C GLU A 194 31.14 90.71 -39.75
N ALA A 195 31.21 89.84 -40.77
CA ALA A 195 31.56 90.25 -42.13
C ALA A 195 30.52 91.24 -42.72
N ARG A 196 29.24 91.10 -42.39
CA ARG A 196 28.18 92.04 -42.81
C ARG A 196 28.36 93.42 -42.19
N GLU A 197 28.67 93.49 -40.90
CA GLU A 197 28.97 94.77 -40.25
C GLU A 197 30.23 95.40 -40.85
N LEU A 198 31.29 94.60 -41.11
CA LEU A 198 32.51 95.10 -41.72
C LEU A 198 32.28 95.64 -43.15
N VAL A 199 31.45 94.98 -43.95
CA VAL A 199 31.03 95.50 -45.28
C VAL A 199 30.23 96.79 -45.14
N LYS A 200 29.37 96.92 -44.13
CA LYS A 200 28.60 98.13 -43.88
C LYS A 200 29.51 99.30 -43.50
N GLU A 201 30.50 99.05 -42.65
CA GLU A 201 31.51 100.04 -42.28
C GLU A 201 32.38 100.45 -43.47
N LEU A 202 32.87 99.48 -44.26
CA LEU A 202 33.62 99.77 -45.49
C LEU A 202 32.78 100.56 -46.50
N ARG A 203 31.49 100.26 -46.66
CA ARG A 203 30.58 101.06 -47.51
C ARG A 203 30.44 102.49 -46.99
N SER A 204 30.26 102.66 -45.68
CA SER A 204 30.23 104.00 -45.06
C SER A 204 31.53 104.78 -45.29
N GLN A 205 32.68 104.11 -45.17
CA GLN A 205 33.99 104.72 -45.44
C GLN A 205 34.15 105.06 -46.94
N LEU A 206 33.70 104.18 -47.84
CA LEU A 206 33.71 104.42 -49.28
C LEU A 206 32.82 105.61 -49.65
N ASP A 207 31.61 105.69 -49.09
CA ASP A 207 30.69 106.81 -49.31
C ASP A 207 31.29 108.12 -48.79
N ALA A 208 31.92 108.11 -47.61
CA ALA A 208 32.62 109.27 -47.07
C ALA A 208 33.80 109.71 -47.97
N ALA A 209 34.64 108.77 -48.42
CA ALA A 209 35.74 109.04 -49.35
C ALA A 209 35.24 109.52 -50.73
N HIS A 210 34.07 109.07 -51.17
CA HIS A 210 33.45 109.52 -52.41
C HIS A 210 32.91 110.95 -52.28
N GLN A 211 32.29 111.30 -51.15
CA GLN A 211 31.90 112.68 -50.82
C GLN A 211 33.10 113.61 -50.72
N GLU A 212 34.19 113.16 -50.09
CA GLU A 212 35.45 113.90 -50.01
C GLU A 212 36.07 114.12 -51.39
N ASN A 213 36.10 113.10 -52.25
CA ASN A 213 36.54 113.25 -53.64
C ASN A 213 35.67 114.25 -54.41
N GLN A 214 34.35 114.23 -54.25
CA GLN A 214 33.45 115.20 -54.88
C GLN A 214 33.70 116.63 -54.39
N LEU A 215 33.99 116.80 -53.10
CA LEU A 215 34.37 118.11 -52.53
C LEU A 215 35.70 118.58 -53.11
N LEU A 216 36.73 117.73 -53.15
CA LEU A 216 38.03 118.03 -53.75
C LEU A 216 37.94 118.31 -55.25
N GLN A 217 37.04 117.64 -55.98
CA GLN A 217 36.77 117.95 -57.39
C GLN A 217 36.16 119.34 -57.54
N LYS A 218 35.13 119.68 -56.75
CA LYS A 218 34.55 121.03 -56.73
C LYS A 218 35.56 122.10 -56.34
N GLU A 219 36.46 121.78 -55.41
CA GLU A 219 37.51 122.68 -54.95
C GLU A 219 38.61 122.86 -56.02
N ASN A 220 38.99 121.79 -56.73
CA ASN A 220 39.88 121.86 -57.89
C ASN A 220 39.24 122.63 -59.07
N GLU A 221 37.95 122.46 -59.32
CA GLU A 221 37.20 123.24 -60.31
C GLU A 221 37.15 124.72 -59.92
N ALA A 222 36.95 125.05 -58.64
CA ALA A 222 37.00 126.41 -58.13
C ALA A 222 38.43 127.02 -58.21
N LEU A 223 39.47 126.21 -58.00
CA LEU A 223 40.87 126.63 -58.17
C LEU A 223 41.24 126.82 -59.64
N ARG A 224 40.76 125.95 -60.55
CA ARG A 224 40.91 126.14 -62.00
C ARG A 224 40.20 127.40 -62.49
N GLY A 225 38.99 127.66 -62.00
CA GLY A 225 38.28 128.92 -62.26
C GLY A 225 38.99 130.16 -61.73
N LYS A 226 39.85 130.04 -60.71
CA LYS A 226 40.74 131.12 -60.23
C LYS A 226 42.03 131.23 -61.05
N LEU A 227 42.48 130.14 -61.68
CA LEU A 227 43.66 130.10 -62.55
C LEU A 227 43.37 130.62 -63.96
N ASP A 228 42.14 130.41 -64.46
CA ASP A 228 41.65 130.89 -65.76
C ASP A 228 41.22 132.38 -65.73
N ALA A 229 41.31 133.03 -64.56
CA ALA A 229 41.00 134.44 -64.31
C ALA A 229 42.24 135.31 -63.97
N ALA A 230 43.45 134.75 -64.10
CA ALA A 230 44.74 135.42 -63.95
C ALA A 230 45.42 135.58 -65.31
#